data_AF-C0HHS3-F1
#
_entry.id   AF-C0HHS3-F1
#
_cell.length_a   1.000
_cell.length_b   1.000
_cell.length_c   1.000
_cell.angle_alpha   90.00
_cell.angle_beta   90.00
_cell.angle_gamma   90.00
#
_symmetry.space_group_name_H-M   'P 1'
#
loop_
_entity.id
_entity.type
_entity.pdbx_description
1 polymer ?
#
loop_
_entity_poly.entity_id
_entity_poly.type
_entity_poly.pdbx_seq_one_letter_code
_entity_poly.pdbx_strand_id
1 'polypeptide(L)'
;MGTPETSREPCPDRILDDVGGAFGMGAVGGSAYHFIKGIYNSPNGMRLSGGAQTVRMNAPRVGGSFAVWGGLFSTFDCAMVYARQKEDPWNSIVAGAATGGFLSMRQGMGAAGRSALMGGILLALIEGAGLMLNRVLANPPLPADDPNLTAAMGGNPFPGLPQAPPVVAPPEATTSSGVGGLFGGLFGRKEEEKKPSAGGGKSEILESFDTPSSPIPSFEYK
;
A
#
# COMPACT_ATOMS: atom_id res chain seq x y z
N MET A 1 -8.14 -16.81 31.71
CA MET A 1 -7.69 -17.21 30.37
C MET A 1 -8.38 -16.32 29.36
N GLY A 2 -7.80 -15.15 29.08
CA GLY A 2 -8.27 -14.29 27.99
C GLY A 2 -7.40 -14.58 26.79
N THR A 3 -7.98 -15.12 25.72
CA THR A 3 -7.33 -15.16 24.40
C THR A 3 -7.57 -13.80 23.74
N PRO A 4 -6.57 -12.93 23.57
CA PRO A 4 -6.73 -11.67 22.84
C PRO A 4 -6.61 -11.86 21.32
N GLU A 5 -6.95 -13.04 20.78
CA GLU A 5 -6.60 -13.46 19.41
C GLU A 5 -7.82 -13.59 18.47
N THR A 6 -9.00 -13.05 18.84
CA THR A 6 -10.24 -13.17 18.04
C THR A 6 -10.68 -11.88 17.35
N SER A 7 -9.82 -10.86 17.29
CA SER A 7 -10.17 -9.56 16.65
C SER A 7 -9.77 -9.48 15.17
N ARG A 8 -9.22 -10.56 14.59
CA ARG A 8 -8.84 -10.63 13.18
C ARG A 8 -9.83 -11.56 12.46
N GLU A 9 -10.44 -11.05 11.39
CA GLU A 9 -11.32 -11.83 10.51
C GLU A 9 -10.62 -13.15 10.11
N PRO A 10 -11.29 -14.31 10.22
CA PRO A 10 -10.67 -15.58 9.88
C PRO A 10 -10.28 -15.62 8.39
N CYS A 11 -9.14 -16.23 8.09
CA CYS A 11 -8.84 -16.62 6.71
C CYS A 11 -9.87 -17.70 6.30
N PRO A 12 -10.61 -17.56 5.18
CA PRO A 12 -10.28 -16.77 3.98
C PRO A 12 -11.00 -15.42 3.84
N ASP A 13 -11.93 -15.06 4.73
CA ASP A 13 -12.78 -13.85 4.59
C ASP A 13 -11.93 -12.59 4.52
N ARG A 14 -10.87 -12.54 5.32
CA ARG A 14 -9.87 -11.48 5.29
C ARG A 14 -9.24 -11.26 3.91
N ILE A 15 -9.04 -12.31 3.11
CA ILE A 15 -8.46 -12.16 1.76
C ILE A 15 -9.45 -11.40 0.87
N LEU A 16 -10.74 -11.70 0.97
CA LEU A 16 -11.77 -11.02 0.19
C LEU A 16 -11.90 -9.55 0.62
N ASP A 17 -11.88 -9.29 1.92
CA ASP A 17 -11.93 -7.93 2.47
C ASP A 17 -10.70 -7.12 2.08
N ASP A 18 -9.50 -7.69 2.15
CA ASP A 18 -8.26 -7.03 1.76
C ASP A 18 -8.20 -6.78 0.25
N VAL A 19 -8.69 -7.71 -0.59
CA VAL A 19 -8.83 -7.51 -2.04
C VAL A 19 -9.79 -6.36 -2.35
N GLY A 20 -10.96 -6.34 -1.72
CA GLY A 20 -11.98 -5.31 -1.91
C GLY A 20 -11.54 -3.95 -1.40
N GLY A 21 -10.95 -3.91 -0.20
CA GLY A 21 -10.40 -2.71 0.41
C GLY A 21 -9.25 -2.14 -0.41
N ALA A 22 -8.31 -2.98 -0.85
CA ALA A 22 -7.22 -2.55 -1.72
C ALA A 22 -7.72 -2.08 -3.10
N PHE A 23 -8.70 -2.76 -3.69
CA PHE A 23 -9.36 -2.29 -4.90
C PHE A 23 -9.96 -0.89 -4.71
N GLY A 24 -10.72 -0.69 -3.63
CA GLY A 24 -11.33 0.59 -3.29
C GLY A 24 -10.30 1.71 -3.11
N MET A 25 -9.25 1.45 -2.33
CA MET A 25 -8.13 2.39 -2.13
C MET A 25 -7.47 2.76 -3.46
N GLY A 26 -7.15 1.76 -4.30
CA GLY A 26 -6.53 1.97 -5.61
C GLY A 26 -7.45 2.67 -6.61
N ALA A 27 -8.76 2.37 -6.58
CA ALA A 27 -9.75 2.99 -7.45
C ALA A 27 -9.99 4.47 -7.07
N VAL A 28 -10.16 4.78 -5.79
CA VAL A 28 -10.37 6.15 -5.30
C VAL A 28 -9.10 6.98 -5.46
N GLY A 29 -7.97 6.47 -4.97
CA GLY A 29 -6.67 7.16 -5.08
C GLY A 29 -6.22 7.31 -6.54
N GLY A 30 -6.38 6.25 -7.34
CA GLY A 30 -6.12 6.27 -8.78
C GLY A 30 -7.03 7.24 -9.52
N SER A 31 -8.31 7.32 -9.18
CA SER A 31 -9.23 8.30 -9.77
C SER A 31 -8.81 9.73 -9.47
N ALA A 32 -8.50 10.06 -8.22
CA ALA A 32 -8.04 11.40 -7.85
C ALA A 32 -6.75 11.79 -8.60
N TYR A 33 -5.75 10.90 -8.59
CA TYR A 33 -4.48 11.13 -9.27
C TYR A 33 -4.65 11.30 -10.79
N HIS A 34 -5.38 10.38 -11.44
CA HIS A 34 -5.59 10.41 -12.88
C HIS A 34 -6.53 11.53 -13.34
N PHE A 35 -7.46 11.97 -12.48
CA PHE A 35 -8.32 13.12 -12.77
C PHE A 35 -7.50 14.41 -12.82
N ILE A 36 -6.68 14.65 -11.80
CA ILE A 36 -5.81 15.82 -11.71
C ILE A 36 -4.80 15.80 -12.87
N LYS A 37 -4.11 14.66 -13.08
CA LYS A 37 -3.18 14.47 -14.19
C LYS A 37 -3.85 14.66 -15.55
N GLY A 38 -5.09 14.20 -15.71
CA GLY A 38 -5.88 14.37 -16.93
C GLY A 38 -6.24 15.83 -17.17
N ILE A 39 -6.66 16.57 -16.14
CA ILE A 39 -6.96 18.02 -16.25
C ILE A 39 -5.72 18.82 -16.68
N TYR A 40 -4.54 18.51 -16.12
CA TYR A 40 -3.30 19.22 -16.45
C TYR A 40 -2.77 18.93 -17.86
N ASN A 41 -2.93 17.70 -18.35
CA ASN A 41 -2.43 17.30 -19.67
C ASN A 41 -3.43 17.53 -20.81
N SER A 42 -4.67 17.91 -20.49
CA SER A 42 -5.72 18.15 -21.49
C SER A 42 -5.66 19.56 -22.08
N PRO A 43 -6.01 19.73 -23.36
CA PRO A 43 -6.07 21.05 -23.98
C PRO A 43 -7.10 21.94 -23.28
N ASN A 44 -6.87 23.26 -23.35
CA ASN A 44 -7.80 24.25 -22.83
C ASN A 44 -9.18 24.06 -23.49
N GLY A 45 -10.24 24.06 -22.67
CA GLY A 45 -11.62 23.82 -23.12
C GLY A 45 -12.12 22.38 -22.99
N MET A 46 -11.23 21.37 -22.89
CA MET A 46 -11.62 19.95 -22.71
C MET A 46 -11.03 19.33 -21.45
N ARG A 47 -10.68 20.14 -20.45
CA ARG A 47 -9.99 19.66 -19.24
C ARG A 47 -10.81 18.68 -18.41
N LEU A 48 -12.11 18.94 -18.25
CA LEU A 48 -12.99 18.06 -17.49
C LEU A 48 -13.26 16.74 -18.22
N SER A 49 -13.51 16.79 -19.53
CA SER A 49 -13.72 15.59 -20.34
C SER A 49 -12.45 14.74 -20.44
N GLY A 50 -11.28 15.36 -20.64
CA GLY A 50 -10.01 14.67 -20.66
C GLY A 50 -9.59 14.12 -19.29
N GLY A 51 -9.89 14.85 -18.20
CA GLY A 51 -9.81 14.35 -16.82
C GLY A 51 -10.65 13.10 -16.61
N ALA A 52 -11.94 13.16 -16.93
CA ALA A 52 -12.88 12.05 -16.80
C ALA A 52 -12.48 10.85 -17.67
N GLN A 53 -12.02 11.07 -18.91
CA GLN A 53 -11.51 10.02 -19.78
C GLN A 53 -10.27 9.35 -19.20
N THR A 54 -9.33 10.14 -18.66
CA THR A 54 -8.10 9.61 -18.04
C THR A 54 -8.43 8.73 -16.83
N VAL A 55 -9.40 9.13 -16.00
CA VAL A 55 -9.91 8.31 -14.89
C VAL A 55 -10.48 6.99 -15.41
N ARG A 56 -11.38 7.05 -16.39
CA ARG A 56 -12.04 5.83 -16.94
C ARG A 56 -11.04 4.82 -17.50
N MET A 57 -9.97 5.28 -18.14
CA MET A 57 -8.96 4.40 -18.73
C MET A 57 -7.98 3.80 -17.73
N ASN A 58 -7.76 4.46 -16.57
CA ASN A 58 -6.68 4.09 -15.65
C ASN A 58 -7.13 3.68 -14.25
N ALA A 59 -8.20 4.25 -13.70
CA ALA A 59 -8.62 3.97 -12.33
C ALA A 59 -8.92 2.49 -12.07
N PRO A 60 -9.61 1.74 -12.95
CA PRO A 60 -9.79 0.30 -12.78
C PRO A 60 -8.48 -0.49 -12.86
N ARG A 61 -7.50 -0.02 -13.64
CA ARG A 61 -6.17 -0.66 -13.75
C ARG A 61 -5.36 -0.50 -12.47
N VAL A 62 -5.39 0.70 -11.88
CA VAL A 62 -4.74 0.99 -10.59
C VAL A 62 -5.44 0.23 -9.47
N GLY A 63 -6.78 0.29 -9.40
CA GLY A 63 -7.58 -0.49 -8.46
C GLY A 63 -7.31 -1.99 -8.55
N GLY A 64 -7.28 -2.55 -9.76
CA GLY A 64 -6.95 -3.96 -9.98
C GLY A 64 -5.54 -4.34 -9.54
N SER A 65 -4.56 -3.47 -9.76
CA SER A 65 -3.16 -3.71 -9.33
C SER A 65 -3.04 -3.71 -7.79
N PHE A 66 -3.73 -2.79 -7.12
CA PHE A 66 -3.82 -2.78 -5.66
C PHE A 66 -4.57 -4.01 -5.13
N ALA A 67 -5.67 -4.41 -5.78
CA ALA A 67 -6.43 -5.61 -5.43
C ALA A 67 -5.57 -6.88 -5.49
N VAL A 68 -4.77 -7.03 -6.55
CA VAL A 68 -3.84 -8.16 -6.69
C VAL A 68 -2.76 -8.12 -5.61
N TRP A 69 -2.19 -6.94 -5.33
CA TRP A 69 -1.19 -6.80 -4.28
C TRP A 69 -1.78 -7.14 -2.89
N GLY A 70 -2.95 -6.59 -2.55
CA GLY A 70 -3.65 -6.83 -1.29
C GLY A 70 -4.05 -8.29 -1.12
N GLY A 71 -4.65 -8.89 -2.16
CA GLY A 71 -5.00 -10.30 -2.13
C GLY A 71 -3.79 -11.23 -1.97
N LEU A 72 -2.70 -10.98 -2.69
CA LEU A 72 -1.48 -11.76 -2.53
C LEU A 72 -0.88 -11.58 -1.14
N PHE A 73 -0.78 -10.35 -0.66
CA PHE A 73 -0.27 -10.05 0.68
C PHE A 73 -1.03 -10.84 1.74
N SER A 74 -2.36 -10.79 1.71
CA SER A 74 -3.21 -11.49 2.68
C SER A 74 -3.16 -13.00 2.52
N THR A 75 -3.04 -13.53 1.29
CA THR A 75 -2.85 -14.97 1.09
C THR A 75 -1.52 -15.46 1.68
N PHE A 76 -0.43 -14.72 1.49
CA PHE A 76 0.87 -15.08 2.07
C PHE A 76 0.87 -14.93 3.59
N ASP A 77 0.23 -13.89 4.12
CA ASP A 77 0.09 -13.68 5.57
C ASP A 77 -0.72 -14.83 6.20
N CYS A 78 -1.90 -15.13 5.65
CA CYS A 78 -2.72 -16.28 6.07
C CYS A 78 -1.95 -17.61 5.97
N ALA A 79 -1.17 -17.83 4.90
CA ALA A 79 -0.38 -19.04 4.75
C ALA A 79 0.74 -19.13 5.80
N MET A 80 1.38 -18.00 6.14
CA MET A 80 2.43 -17.94 7.16
C MET A 80 1.88 -18.16 8.57
N VAL A 81 0.73 -17.56 8.89
CA VAL A 81 0.01 -17.80 10.13
C VAL A 81 -0.37 -19.28 10.26
N TYR A 82 -0.92 -19.87 9.20
CA TYR A 82 -1.26 -21.29 9.17
C TYR A 82 -0.02 -22.18 9.37
N ALA A 83 1.11 -21.84 8.74
CA ALA A 83 2.33 -22.64 8.85
C ALA A 83 3.05 -22.51 10.20
N ARG A 84 3.07 -21.30 10.79
CA ARG A 84 3.84 -21.01 12.02
C ARG A 84 3.04 -21.06 13.30
N GLN A 85 1.71 -20.97 13.22
CA GLN A 85 0.80 -20.91 14.36
C GLN A 85 1.18 -19.80 15.36
N LYS A 86 1.78 -18.71 14.83
CA LYS A 86 2.24 -17.53 15.58
C LYS A 86 1.98 -16.30 14.75
N GLU A 87 1.38 -15.29 15.37
CA GLU A 87 1.15 -13.96 14.82
C GLU A 87 2.31 -13.05 15.24
N ASP A 88 3.36 -12.98 14.41
CA ASP A 88 4.53 -12.13 14.65
C ASP A 88 4.60 -11.04 13.57
N PRO A 89 5.18 -9.86 13.83
CA PRO A 89 5.47 -8.84 12.80
C PRO A 89 6.32 -9.38 11.64
N TRP A 90 7.03 -10.49 11.86
CA TRP A 90 7.74 -11.23 10.83
C TRP A 90 6.82 -11.78 9.73
N ASN A 91 5.57 -12.10 10.03
CA ASN A 91 4.62 -12.61 9.04
C ASN A 91 4.32 -11.55 7.99
N SER A 92 4.00 -10.31 8.41
CA SER A 92 3.81 -9.18 7.49
C SER A 92 5.07 -8.89 6.67
N ILE A 93 6.26 -8.92 7.27
CA ILE A 93 7.52 -8.66 6.56
C ILE A 93 7.76 -9.73 5.48
N VAL A 94 7.62 -11.01 5.84
CA VAL A 94 7.82 -12.12 4.91
C VAL A 94 6.72 -12.15 3.85
N ALA A 95 5.47 -11.88 4.20
CA ALA A 95 4.36 -11.78 3.26
C ALA A 95 4.55 -10.64 2.26
N GLY A 96 5.04 -9.47 2.71
CA GLY A 96 5.39 -8.35 1.86
C GLY A 96 6.53 -8.68 0.89
N ALA A 97 7.58 -9.33 1.39
CA ALA A 97 8.69 -9.81 0.56
C ALA A 97 8.23 -10.87 -0.46
N ALA A 98 7.40 -11.83 -0.03
CA ALA A 98 6.84 -12.87 -0.88
C ALA A 98 5.94 -12.26 -1.97
N THR A 99 5.10 -11.29 -1.63
CA THR A 99 4.23 -10.58 -2.58
C THR A 99 5.04 -9.83 -3.64
N GLY A 100 6.01 -9.03 -3.20
CA GLY A 100 6.89 -8.27 -4.11
C GLY A 100 7.67 -9.19 -5.03
N GLY A 101 8.23 -10.28 -4.48
CA GLY A 101 8.93 -11.31 -5.21
C GLY A 101 8.04 -11.99 -6.24
N PHE A 102 6.89 -12.50 -5.80
CA PHE A 102 5.91 -13.24 -6.61
C PHE A 102 5.45 -12.43 -7.84
N LEU A 103 5.08 -11.17 -7.63
CA LEU A 103 4.63 -10.28 -8.71
C LEU A 103 5.72 -10.00 -9.76
N SER A 104 6.99 -10.01 -9.36
CA SER A 104 8.11 -9.74 -10.26
C SER A 104 8.82 -11.00 -10.75
N MET A 105 8.34 -12.20 -10.42
CA MET A 105 8.95 -13.47 -10.88
C MET A 105 9.00 -13.56 -12.41
N ARG A 106 7.99 -13.01 -13.10
CA ARG A 106 7.95 -12.99 -14.58
C ARG A 106 9.02 -12.09 -15.21
N GLN A 107 9.63 -11.18 -14.45
CA GLN A 107 10.70 -10.29 -14.91
C GLN A 107 12.10 -10.89 -14.67
N GLY A 108 12.17 -12.15 -14.22
CA GLY A 108 13.42 -12.86 -13.93
C GLY A 108 13.81 -12.80 -12.44
N MET A 109 14.67 -13.73 -12.03
CA MET A 109 15.05 -13.91 -10.62
C MET A 109 15.68 -12.66 -10.00
N GLY A 110 16.50 -11.91 -10.76
CA GLY A 110 17.13 -10.68 -10.27
C GLY A 110 16.15 -9.52 -10.06
N ALA A 111 15.06 -9.44 -10.83
CA ALA A 111 13.99 -8.47 -10.60
C ALA A 111 13.16 -8.89 -9.37
N ALA A 112 12.81 -10.18 -9.27
CA ALA A 112 12.09 -10.75 -8.13
C ALA A 112 12.83 -10.60 -6.79
N GLY A 113 14.15 -10.82 -6.76
CA GLY A 113 14.94 -10.62 -5.55
C GLY A 113 14.97 -9.17 -5.09
N ARG A 114 15.10 -8.22 -6.03
CA ARG A 114 15.07 -6.78 -5.72
C ARG A 114 13.70 -6.31 -5.23
N SER A 115 12.62 -6.78 -5.87
CA SER A 115 11.26 -6.42 -5.46
C SER A 115 10.90 -7.03 -4.11
N ALA A 116 11.31 -8.27 -3.83
CA ALA A 116 11.14 -8.91 -2.53
C ALA A 116 11.87 -8.13 -1.42
N LEU A 117 13.12 -7.72 -1.66
CA LEU A 117 13.89 -6.91 -0.71
C LEU A 117 13.20 -5.58 -0.42
N MET A 118 12.77 -4.85 -1.45
CA MET A 118 12.07 -3.57 -1.28
C MET A 118 10.73 -3.73 -0.55
N GLY A 119 9.95 -4.77 -0.89
CA GLY A 119 8.69 -5.08 -0.21
C GLY A 119 8.89 -5.44 1.27
N GLY A 120 9.90 -6.26 1.58
CA GLY A 120 10.25 -6.62 2.95
C GLY A 120 10.74 -5.43 3.77
N ILE A 121 11.59 -4.57 3.21
CA ILE A 121 12.08 -3.35 3.88
C ILE A 121 10.92 -2.41 4.19
N LEU A 122 10.03 -2.16 3.23
CA LEU A 122 8.90 -1.26 3.41
C LEU A 122 7.98 -1.72 4.54
N LEU A 123 7.65 -3.02 4.57
CA LEU A 123 6.81 -3.59 5.61
C LEU A 123 7.52 -3.66 6.96
N ALA A 124 8.84 -3.92 6.97
CA ALA A 124 9.62 -3.86 8.20
C ALA A 124 9.63 -2.45 8.82
N LEU A 125 9.64 -1.40 7.99
CA LEU A 125 9.51 -0.02 8.48
C LEU A 125 8.10 0.26 9.01
N ILE A 126 7.05 -0.23 8.35
CA ILE A 126 5.66 -0.04 8.78
C ILE A 126 5.41 -0.75 10.11
N GLU A 127 5.79 -2.02 10.23
CA GLU A 127 5.67 -2.79 11.47
C GLU A 127 6.58 -2.23 12.57
N GLY A 128 7.80 -1.81 12.21
CA GLY A 128 8.73 -1.16 13.14
C GLY A 128 8.19 0.16 13.69
N ALA A 129 7.56 0.99 12.85
CA ALA A 129 6.89 2.22 13.26
C ALA A 129 5.67 1.93 14.13
N GLY A 130 4.88 0.89 13.80
CA GLY A 130 3.75 0.44 14.62
C GLY A 130 4.18 0.00 16.02
N LEU A 131 5.27 -0.77 16.13
CA LEU A 131 5.87 -1.15 17.42
C LEU A 131 6.38 0.06 18.20
N MET A 132 7.01 1.04 17.54
CA MET A 132 7.50 2.25 18.21
C MET A 132 6.34 3.11 18.72
N LEU A 133 5.31 3.33 17.91
CA LEU A 133 4.14 4.12 18.30
C LEU A 133 3.41 3.47 19.47
N ASN A 134 3.22 2.14 19.43
CA ASN A 134 2.63 1.39 20.53
C ASN A 134 3.46 1.49 21.81
N ARG A 135 4.80 1.48 21.72
CA ARG A 135 5.65 1.67 22.90
C ARG A 135 5.55 3.07 23.51
N VAL A 136 5.49 4.12 22.68
CA VAL A 136 5.37 5.51 23.15
C VAL A 136 3.99 5.76 23.76
N LEU A 137 2.93 5.20 23.18
CA LEU A 137 1.56 5.34 23.70
C LEU A 137 1.29 4.47 24.93
N ALA A 138 1.88 3.27 25.00
CA ALA A 138 1.68 2.36 26.14
C ALA A 138 2.56 2.72 27.36
N ASN A 139 3.67 3.43 27.16
CA ASN A 139 4.54 3.92 28.22
C ASN A 139 4.70 5.46 28.08
N PRO A 140 3.68 6.25 28.46
CA PRO A 140 3.88 7.69 28.57
C PRO A 140 4.99 7.95 29.58
N PRO A 141 5.95 8.85 29.31
CA PRO A 141 6.99 9.19 30.28
C PRO A 141 6.31 9.79 31.52
N LEU A 142 6.19 9.00 32.59
CA LEU A 142 5.70 9.50 33.88
C LEU A 142 6.71 10.54 34.40
N PRO A 143 6.26 11.76 34.77
CA PRO A 143 7.09 12.70 35.49
C PRO A 143 7.63 12.04 36.77
N ALA A 144 8.94 12.12 36.95
CA ALA A 144 9.60 11.83 38.20
C ALA A 144 9.07 12.75 39.31
N ASP A 145 9.26 12.32 40.55
CA ASP A 145 9.15 13.12 41.78
C ASP A 145 7.76 13.19 42.46
N ASP A 146 7.30 12.07 43.03
CA ASP A 146 6.40 12.12 44.19
C ASP A 146 6.84 11.10 45.27
N PRO A 147 7.65 11.53 46.27
CA PRO A 147 8.18 10.67 47.34
C PRO A 147 7.14 10.18 48.38
N ASN A 148 5.85 10.43 48.16
CA ASN A 148 4.76 9.99 49.04
C ASN A 148 4.04 8.70 48.57
N LEU A 149 4.32 8.19 47.36
CA LEU A 149 3.79 6.89 46.93
C LEU A 149 4.65 5.70 47.41
N THR A 150 5.93 5.95 47.70
CA THR A 150 6.91 4.94 48.13
C THR A 150 6.63 4.34 49.52
N ALA A 151 5.88 5.03 50.38
CA ALA A 151 5.48 4.46 51.68
C ALA A 151 4.26 3.51 51.59
N ALA A 152 3.43 3.65 50.55
CA ALA A 152 2.27 2.78 50.33
C ALA A 152 2.60 1.50 49.55
N MET A 153 3.79 1.42 48.95
CA MET A 153 4.26 0.27 48.15
C MET A 153 5.23 -0.65 48.92
N GLY A 154 5.40 -0.46 50.23
CA GLY A 154 6.37 -1.17 51.08
C GLY A 154 5.95 -2.56 51.59
N GLY A 155 4.96 -3.22 51.00
CA GLY A 155 4.47 -4.54 51.42
C GLY A 155 4.36 -5.55 50.28
N ASN A 156 5.46 -6.22 49.95
CA ASN A 156 5.53 -7.35 49.00
C ASN A 156 4.79 -8.61 49.53
N PRO A 157 4.48 -9.63 48.70
CA PRO A 157 4.05 -9.60 47.30
C PRO A 157 2.88 -10.59 47.04
N PHE A 158 1.72 -10.13 46.56
CA PHE A 158 0.60 -11.02 46.20
C PHE A 158 0.65 -11.41 44.71
N PRO A 159 0.77 -12.71 44.36
CA PRO A 159 0.61 -13.18 42.99
C PRO A 159 -0.88 -13.35 42.68
N GLY A 160 -1.44 -12.54 41.79
CA GLY A 160 -2.72 -12.90 41.13
C GLY A 160 -3.81 -11.83 41.03
N LEU A 161 -3.54 -10.68 40.41
CA LEU A 161 -4.62 -9.82 39.87
C LEU A 161 -4.45 -9.61 38.36
N PRO A 162 -5.55 -9.58 37.59
CA PRO A 162 -5.53 -9.74 36.14
C PRO A 162 -5.06 -8.47 35.44
N GLN A 163 -4.13 -8.59 34.48
CA GLN A 163 -3.81 -7.51 33.55
C GLN A 163 -5.06 -7.14 32.74
N ALA A 164 -5.41 -5.85 32.76
CA ALA A 164 -6.48 -5.28 31.96
C ALA A 164 -6.19 -5.45 30.46
N PRO A 165 -7.20 -5.75 29.61
CA PRO A 165 -7.00 -5.99 28.19
C PRO A 165 -6.60 -4.70 27.45
N PRO A 166 -5.77 -4.78 26.40
CA PRO A 166 -5.49 -3.63 25.55
C PRO A 166 -6.77 -3.18 24.82
N VAL A 167 -7.04 -1.88 24.90
CA VAL A 167 -8.14 -1.21 24.21
C VAL A 167 -7.97 -1.38 22.70
N VAL A 168 -8.93 -2.06 22.08
CA VAL A 168 -9.09 -2.15 20.62
C VAL A 168 -9.49 -0.76 20.11
N ALA A 169 -8.57 -0.08 19.42
CA ALA A 169 -8.93 1.10 18.64
C ALA A 169 -9.75 0.66 17.41
N PRO A 170 -10.89 1.30 17.11
CA PRO A 170 -11.68 1.01 15.92
C PRO A 170 -10.90 1.37 14.65
N PRO A 171 -11.28 0.85 13.46
CA PRO A 171 -10.69 1.30 12.21
C PRO A 171 -11.08 2.77 12.01
N GLU A 172 -10.18 3.65 12.42
CA GLU A 172 -10.28 5.07 12.13
C GLU A 172 -10.11 5.24 10.62
N ALA A 173 -11.27 5.28 9.95
CA ALA A 173 -11.47 6.01 8.72
C ALA A 173 -11.22 7.50 8.99
N THR A 174 -9.97 7.86 9.27
CA THR A 174 -9.57 9.25 9.40
C THR A 174 -9.10 9.71 8.03
N THR A 175 -10.08 10.19 7.27
CA THR A 175 -9.96 11.31 6.36
C THR A 175 -9.10 12.41 7.02
N SER A 176 -7.77 12.30 6.92
CA SER A 176 -6.87 13.42 7.18
C SER A 176 -6.20 13.78 5.86
N SER A 177 -6.85 14.72 5.16
CA SER A 177 -6.19 15.83 4.49
C SER A 177 -4.81 16.11 5.12
N GLY A 178 -3.71 15.73 4.46
CA GLY A 178 -2.39 15.90 5.08
C GLY A 178 -1.18 15.38 4.33
N VAL A 179 -1.32 14.57 3.28
CA VAL A 179 -0.19 14.15 2.42
C VAL A 179 -0.18 14.98 1.13
N GLY A 180 -0.13 16.30 1.30
CA GLY A 180 -0.09 17.29 0.21
C GLY A 180 1.15 18.20 0.22
N GLY A 181 2.09 18.00 1.15
CA GLY A 181 3.16 18.98 1.42
C GLY A 181 4.61 18.49 1.34
N LEU A 182 4.89 17.18 1.27
CA LEU A 182 6.26 16.67 1.46
C LEU A 182 7.03 16.36 0.15
N PHE A 183 6.35 16.30 -0.99
CA PHE A 183 6.98 16.04 -2.30
C PHE A 183 7.10 17.26 -3.22
N GLY A 184 6.75 18.46 -2.74
CA GLY A 184 6.73 19.71 -3.51
C GLY A 184 7.98 20.59 -3.40
N GLY A 185 9.01 20.17 -2.67
CA GLY A 185 10.11 21.07 -2.25
C GLY A 185 11.49 20.84 -2.90
N LEU A 186 11.67 19.82 -3.74
CA LEU A 186 13.02 19.39 -4.19
C LEU A 186 13.28 19.53 -5.70
N PHE A 187 12.43 20.24 -6.44
CA PHE A 187 12.68 20.57 -7.86
C PHE A 187 12.26 22.02 -8.14
N GLY A 188 12.96 22.94 -7.50
CA GLY A 188 12.85 24.37 -7.75
C GLY A 188 14.22 24.95 -8.08
N ARG A 189 14.31 25.51 -9.30
CA ARG A 189 15.12 26.69 -9.68
C ARG A 189 16.50 26.47 -10.31
N LYS A 190 16.52 26.56 -11.65
CA LYS A 190 17.50 27.22 -12.57
C LYS A 190 17.60 26.41 -13.87
N GLU A 191 17.66 26.95 -15.08
CA GLU A 191 17.56 28.28 -15.69
C GLU A 191 17.49 27.99 -17.21
N GLU A 192 16.86 28.86 -18.00
CA GLU A 192 16.71 28.71 -19.45
C GLU A 192 18.04 28.80 -20.21
N GLU A 193 18.22 27.98 -21.27
CA GLU A 193 18.76 28.49 -22.54
C GLU A 193 18.46 27.57 -23.73
N LYS A 194 18.09 28.19 -24.86
CA LYS A 194 17.70 27.58 -26.14
C LYS A 194 18.90 26.98 -26.89
N LYS A 195 18.69 25.87 -27.62
CA LYS A 195 19.02 25.76 -29.06
C LYS A 195 18.36 24.53 -29.73
N PRO A 196 18.09 24.60 -31.04
CA PRO A 196 17.18 23.68 -31.73
C PRO A 196 17.90 22.54 -32.47
N SER A 197 17.08 21.59 -32.94
CA SER A 197 17.29 20.67 -34.08
C SER A 197 17.62 19.21 -33.77
N ALA A 198 17.16 18.37 -34.70
CA ALA A 198 17.19 16.89 -34.80
C ALA A 198 16.16 16.16 -33.91
N GLY A 199 15.11 15.51 -34.40
CA GLY A 199 14.93 14.85 -35.71
C GLY A 199 14.84 13.33 -35.49
N GLY A 200 13.70 12.73 -35.82
CA GLY A 200 13.65 11.33 -36.26
C GLY A 200 13.07 10.26 -35.32
N GLY A 201 13.20 10.33 -34.00
CA GLY A 201 13.02 9.11 -33.17
C GLY A 201 11.66 8.87 -32.49
N LYS A 202 10.78 9.87 -32.38
CA LYS A 202 9.59 9.78 -31.51
C LYS A 202 8.26 9.56 -32.23
N SER A 203 8.21 9.76 -33.55
CA SER A 203 7.04 9.47 -34.37
C SER A 203 6.91 7.99 -34.73
N GLU A 204 8.04 7.28 -34.89
CA GLU A 204 8.08 5.88 -35.35
C GLU A 204 7.52 4.90 -34.31
N ILE A 205 7.66 5.21 -33.01
CA ILE A 205 7.14 4.36 -31.92
C ILE A 205 5.61 4.51 -31.80
N LEU A 206 5.04 5.66 -32.18
CA LEU A 206 3.59 5.92 -32.13
C LEU A 206 2.84 5.38 -33.37
N GLU A 207 3.50 5.21 -34.51
CA GLU A 207 2.88 4.60 -35.71
C GLU A 207 2.86 3.06 -35.67
N SER A 208 3.64 2.42 -34.79
CA SER A 208 3.67 0.96 -34.68
C SER A 208 2.42 0.32 -34.04
N PHE A 209 1.60 1.11 -33.34
CA PHE A 209 0.39 0.64 -32.66
C PHE A 209 -0.90 0.79 -33.49
N ASP A 210 -0.83 1.35 -34.69
CA ASP A 210 -1.98 1.61 -35.58
C ASP A 210 -2.04 0.65 -36.77
N THR A 211 -1.31 -0.47 -36.71
CA THR A 211 -1.41 -1.52 -37.74
C THR A 211 -2.70 -2.33 -37.55
N PRO A 212 -3.60 -2.36 -38.55
CA PRO A 212 -4.87 -3.05 -38.44
C PRO A 212 -4.64 -4.56 -38.37
N SER A 213 -5.31 -5.19 -37.40
CA SER A 213 -5.38 -6.63 -37.19
C SER A 213 -5.52 -7.41 -38.49
N SER A 214 -4.70 -8.46 -38.63
CA SER A 214 -4.74 -9.46 -39.71
C SER A 214 -6.18 -9.85 -40.11
N PRO A 215 -6.47 -10.06 -41.42
CA PRO A 215 -7.82 -10.32 -41.89
C PRO A 215 -8.39 -11.61 -41.29
N ILE A 216 -9.61 -11.51 -40.76
CA ILE A 216 -10.42 -12.63 -40.29
C ILE A 216 -10.66 -13.58 -41.48
N PRO A 217 -10.34 -14.88 -41.40
CA PRO A 217 -10.61 -15.80 -42.49
C PRO A 217 -12.13 -16.03 -42.60
N SER A 218 -12.73 -15.52 -43.68
CA SER A 218 -14.10 -15.86 -44.07
C SER A 218 -14.14 -17.30 -44.59
N PHE A 219 -14.81 -18.18 -43.87
CA PHE A 219 -15.20 -19.49 -44.37
C PHE A 219 -16.44 -19.31 -45.26
N GLU A 220 -16.25 -19.34 -46.58
CA GLU A 220 -17.36 -19.55 -47.52
C GLU A 220 -17.83 -21.01 -47.41
N TYR A 221 -19.07 -21.18 -46.97
CA TYR A 221 -19.83 -22.41 -47.16
C TYR A 221 -20.45 -22.35 -48.56
N LYS A 222 -20.12 -23.30 -49.43
CA LYS A 222 -20.87 -23.58 -50.66
C LYS A 222 -20.93 -25.09 -50.88
#